data_AF-A0A4R4SPT1-F1
#
_entry.id   AF-A0A4R4SPT1-F1
#
_cell.length_a   1.000
_cell.length_b   1.000
_cell.length_c   1.000
_cell.angle_alpha   90.00
_cell.angle_beta   90.00
_cell.angle_gamma   90.00
#
_symmetry.space_group_name_H-M   'P 1'
#
loop_
_entity.id
_entity.type
_entity.pdbx_description
1 polymer ?
#
loop_
_entity_poly.entity_id
_entity_poly.type
_entity_poly.pdbx_seq_one_letter_code
_entity_poly.pdbx_strand_id
1 'polypeptide(L)'
;MLYAAGADGKLYGAGQPSAGAAFGAWGVMGTGQPAVGFDSDPTAVLNGNDAITLLGRSTDGRIYKTDQPSPGAALVPWTEIP
;
A
#
# COMPACT_ATOMS: atom_id res chain seq x y z
N MET A 1 -4.03 10.38 2.52
CA MET A 1 -2.81 9.55 2.42
C MET A 1 -2.35 9.56 0.98
N LEU A 2 -1.05 9.57 0.73
CA LEU A 2 -0.46 9.38 -0.60
C LEU A 2 0.18 8.00 -0.69
N TYR A 3 0.16 7.41 -1.87
CA TYR A 3 0.78 6.13 -2.18
C TYR A 3 1.45 6.18 -3.55
N ALA A 4 2.59 5.51 -3.71
CA ALA A 4 3.34 5.48 -4.96
C ALA A 4 4.29 4.28 -5.03
N ALA A 5 4.67 3.87 -6.24
CA ALA A 5 5.78 2.94 -6.45
C ALA A 5 7.13 3.66 -6.38
N GLY A 6 8.09 3.04 -5.70
CA GLY A 6 9.48 3.45 -5.66
C GLY A 6 10.28 2.83 -6.82
N ALA A 7 11.40 3.46 -7.17
CA ALA A 7 12.32 2.94 -8.19
C ALA A 7 12.97 1.59 -7.81
N ASP A 8 12.89 1.20 -6.54
CA ASP A 8 13.33 -0.10 -6.02
C ASP A 8 12.26 -1.19 -6.11
N GLY A 9 11.13 -0.91 -6.78
CA GLY A 9 10.02 -1.84 -6.95
C GLY A 9 9.17 -2.04 -5.69
N LYS A 10 9.33 -1.22 -4.65
CA LYS A 10 8.47 -1.26 -3.46
C LYS A 10 7.36 -0.23 -3.52
N LEU A 11 6.27 -0.51 -2.81
CA LEU A 11 5.18 0.45 -2.62
C LEU A 11 5.40 1.24 -1.33
N TYR A 12 5.26 2.55 -1.44
CA TYR A 12 5.46 3.51 -0.36
C TYR A 12 4.18 4.32 -0.11
N GLY A 13 4.08 4.90 1.09
CA GLY A 13 3.04 5.84 1.44
C GLY A 13 3.51 6.94 2.39
N ALA A 14 2.82 8.07 2.35
CA ALA A 14 3.05 9.22 3.21
C ALA A 14 1.72 9.87 3.62
N GLY A 15 1.58 10.16 4.91
CA GLY A 15 0.34 10.65 5.51
C GLY A 15 0.52 11.96 6.24
N GLN A 16 -0.57 12.70 6.39
CA GLN A 16 -0.64 13.82 7.32
C GLN A 16 -1.05 13.29 8.69
N PRO A 17 -0.44 13.75 9.80
CA PRO A 17 -0.86 13.36 11.14
C PRO A 17 -2.23 13.94 11.53
N SER A 18 -2.66 15.02 10.87
CA SER A 18 -3.98 15.64 11.00
C SER A 18 -4.35 16.35 9.69
N ALA A 19 -5.63 16.63 9.49
CA ALA A 19 -6.10 17.32 8.29
C ALA A 19 -5.42 18.69 8.13
N GLY A 20 -4.74 18.89 6.99
CA GLY A 20 -4.04 20.14 6.66
C GLY A 20 -2.60 20.24 7.18
N ALA A 21 -2.11 19.28 7.98
CA ALA A 21 -0.71 19.25 8.39
C ALA A 21 0.24 18.90 7.22
N ALA A 22 1.55 19.11 7.39
CA ALA A 22 2.51 18.61 6.41
C ALA A 22 2.46 17.07 6.31
N PHE A 23 2.76 16.53 5.13
CA PHE A 23 2.97 15.10 4.96
C PHE A 23 4.25 14.67 5.68
N GLY A 24 4.20 13.51 6.33
CA GLY A 24 5.36 12.86 6.91
C GLY A 24 6.30 12.26 5.86
N ALA A 25 7.36 11.59 6.33
CA ALA A 25 8.26 10.86 5.46
C ALA A 25 7.56 9.67 4.77
N TRP A 26 8.04 9.32 3.58
CA TRP A 26 7.60 8.12 2.88
C TRP A 26 8.11 6.87 3.60
N GLY A 27 7.23 5.90 3.80
CA GLY A 27 7.54 4.59 4.39
C GLY A 27 7.03 3.45 3.52
N VAL A 28 7.69 2.29 3.59
CA VAL A 28 7.24 1.07 2.89
C VAL A 28 5.88 0.65 3.42
N MET A 29 4.92 0.43 2.53
CA MET A 29 3.56 0.05 2.92
C MET A 29 3.45 -1.46 3.09
N GLY A 30 3.16 -1.90 4.31
CA GLY A 30 3.00 -3.31 4.65
C GLY A 30 4.32 -4.11 4.57
N THR A 31 4.30 -5.31 5.12
CA THR A 31 5.43 -6.25 5.08
C THR A 31 5.20 -7.33 4.01
N GLY A 32 6.25 -8.06 3.62
CA GLY A 32 6.09 -9.19 2.70
C GLY A 32 5.75 -8.82 1.25
N GLN A 33 6.11 -7.62 0.80
CA GLN A 33 6.02 -7.27 -0.62
C GLN A 33 6.76 -8.29 -1.48
N PRO A 34 6.25 -8.64 -2.68
CA PRO A 34 6.82 -9.66 -3.55
C PRO A 34 8.27 -9.32 -3.91
N ALA A 35 9.15 -10.33 -3.87
CA ALA A 35 10.58 -10.16 -4.16
C ALA A 35 10.85 -9.71 -5.61
N VAL A 36 9.94 -10.01 -6.53
CA VAL A 36 10.00 -9.56 -7.93
C VAL A 36 9.70 -8.05 -8.08
N GLY A 37 9.19 -7.40 -7.03
CA GLY A 37 8.82 -5.98 -7.04
C GLY A 37 7.52 -5.69 -7.78
N PHE A 38 7.04 -4.46 -7.60
CA PHE A 38 5.88 -3.87 -8.28
C PHE A 38 6.31 -3.02 -9.49
N ASP A 39 5.51 -3.08 -10.55
CA ASP A 39 5.68 -2.29 -11.79
C ASP A 39 4.58 -1.23 -11.99
N SER A 40 3.62 -1.18 -11.07
CA SER A 40 2.52 -0.21 -11.07
C SER A 40 2.50 0.61 -9.78
N ASP A 41 1.99 1.83 -9.88
CA ASP A 41 1.50 2.52 -8.69
C ASP A 41 0.38 1.70 -8.01
N PRO A 42 0.21 1.85 -6.70
CA PRO A 42 -0.81 1.11 -5.99
C PRO A 42 -2.18 1.73 -6.19
N THR A 43 -3.20 0.89 -6.23
CA THR A 43 -4.60 1.31 -6.11
C THR A 43 -5.04 1.21 -4.66
N ALA A 44 -5.51 2.31 -4.08
CA ALA A 44 -6.08 2.32 -2.74
C ALA A 44 -7.62 2.30 -2.82
N VAL A 45 -8.22 1.39 -2.06
CA VAL A 45 -9.67 1.24 -1.94
C VAL A 45 -10.09 1.50 -0.51
N LEU A 46 -11.07 2.38 -0.32
CA LEU A 46 -11.75 2.54 0.97
C LEU A 46 -12.90 1.53 1.03
N ASN A 47 -12.82 0.60 1.98
CA ASN A 47 -13.82 -0.43 2.18
C ASN A 47 -15.04 0.12 2.94
N GLY A 48 -16.17 -0.59 2.90
CA GLY A 48 -17.38 -0.19 3.62
C GLY A 48 -17.28 -0.18 5.15
N ASN A 49 -16.17 -0.67 5.71
CA ASN A 49 -15.84 -0.59 7.14
C ASN A 49 -14.78 0.49 7.46
N ASP A 50 -14.57 1.44 6.55
CA ASP A 50 -13.59 2.54 6.63
C ASP A 50 -12.11 2.10 6.70
N ALA A 51 -11.82 0.82 6.49
CA ALA A 51 -10.45 0.31 6.36
C ALA A 51 -9.96 0.45 4.92
N ILE A 52 -8.65 0.59 4.73
CA ILE A 52 -8.04 0.68 3.41
C ILE A 52 -7.50 -0.69 2.97
N THR A 53 -7.75 -1.04 1.71
CA THR A 53 -7.04 -2.10 0.99
C THR A 53 -6.15 -1.47 -0.09
N LEU A 54 -4.89 -1.91 -0.17
CA LEU A 54 -4.00 -1.55 -1.26
C LEU A 54 -3.84 -2.73 -2.21
N LEU A 55 -3.84 -2.45 -3.51
CA LEU A 55 -3.52 -3.40 -4.56
C LEU A 55 -2.33 -2.91 -5.37
N GLY A 56 -1.50 -3.83 -5.85
CA GLY A 56 -0.39 -3.53 -6.74
C GLY A 56 -0.14 -4.67 -7.72
N ARG A 57 0.36 -4.34 -8.91
CA ARG A 57 0.78 -5.33 -9.91
C ARG A 57 2.29 -5.52 -9.86
N SER A 58 2.72 -6.76 -9.75
CA SER A 58 4.13 -7.13 -9.80
C SER A 58 4.69 -7.14 -11.21
N THR A 59 6.01 -7.11 -11.33
CA THR A 59 6.74 -7.15 -12.61
C THR A 59 6.47 -8.42 -13.43
N ASP A 60 6.00 -9.50 -12.81
CA ASP A 60 5.57 -10.74 -13.46
C ASP A 60 4.06 -10.77 -13.79
N GLY A 61 3.38 -9.64 -13.63
CA GLY A 61 1.98 -9.44 -14.01
C GLY A 61 0.94 -9.93 -13.00
N ARG A 62 1.37 -10.47 -11.85
CA ARG A 62 0.45 -10.90 -10.77
C ARG A 62 -0.08 -9.71 -9.98
N ILE A 63 -1.24 -9.88 -9.35
CA ILE A 63 -1.83 -8.86 -8.48
C ILE A 63 -1.67 -9.30 -7.03
N TYR A 64 -1.19 -8.38 -6.21
CA TYR A 64 -1.09 -8.56 -4.76
C TYR A 64 -1.98 -7.55 -4.07
N LYS A 65 -2.45 -7.90 -2.87
CA LYS A 65 -3.13 -6.97 -1.97
C LYS A 65 -2.56 -6.99 -0.56
N THR A 66 -2.79 -5.91 0.17
CA THR A 66 -2.65 -5.82 1.62
C THR A 66 -3.81 -5.03 2.20
N ASP A 67 -4.23 -5.38 3.41
CA ASP A 67 -5.43 -4.85 4.05
C ASP A 67 -5.10 -4.23 5.40
N GLN A 68 -5.78 -3.14 5.75
CA GLN A 68 -5.91 -2.76 7.16
C GLN A 68 -6.98 -3.66 7.80
N PRO A 69 -6.70 -4.34 8.92
CA PRO A 69 -7.69 -5.20 9.58
C PRO A 69 -8.82 -4.38 10.25
N SER A 70 -8.56 -3.10 10.54
CA SER A 70 -9.52 -2.11 11.02
C SER A 70 -9.04 -0.71 10.64
N PRO A 71 -9.91 0.33 10.67
CA PRO A 71 -9.53 1.69 10.30
C PRO A 71 -8.31 2.18 11.10
N GLY A 72 -7.29 2.66 10.40
CA GLY A 72 -6.07 3.20 11.02
C GLY A 72 -5.09 2.16 11.56
N ALA A 73 -5.41 0.87 11.54
CA ALA A 73 -4.46 -0.18 11.92
C ALA A 73 -3.31 -0.32 10.91
N ALA A 74 -2.22 -0.96 11.34
CA ALA A 74 -1.14 -1.32 10.44
C ALA A 74 -1.62 -2.31 9.37
N LEU A 75 -1.05 -2.21 8.17
CA LEU A 75 -1.30 -3.14 7.08
C LEU A 75 -0.78 -4.54 7.42
N VAL A 76 -1.55 -5.57 7.05
CA VAL A 76 -1.11 -6.97 7.13
C VAL A 76 -0.10 -7.30 6.02
N PRO A 77 0.59 -8.45 6.06
CA PRO A 77 1.49 -8.83 4.98
C PRO A 77 0.80 -8.90 3.62
N TRP A 78 1.52 -8.54 2.56
CA TRP A 78 1.02 -8.65 1.20
C TRP A 78 0.75 -10.11 0.82
N THR A 79 -0.35 -10.34 0.13
CA THR A 79 -0.75 -11.67 -0.36
C THR A 79 -1.20 -11.56 -1.81
N GLU A 80 -0.78 -12.52 -2.64
CA GLU A 80 -1.24 -12.65 -4.03
C GLU A 80 -2.75 -12.91 -4.07
N ILE A 81 -3.45 -12.29 -5.01
CA ILE A 81 -4.85 -12.63 -5.30
C ILE A 81 -4.94 -13.33 -6.68
N PRO A 82 -5.67 -14.46 -6.78
CA PRO A 82 -5.84 -15.19 -8.04
C PRO A 82 -6.59 -14.42 -9.12
#